data_AF-A0A8H3LLH0-F1
#
_entry.id   AF-A0A8H3LLH0-F1
#
_cell.length_a   1.000
_cell.length_b   1.000
_cell.length_c   1.000
_cell.angle_alpha   90.00
_cell.angle_beta   90.00
_cell.angle_gamma   90.00
#
_symmetry.space_group_name_H-M   'P 1'
#
loop_
_entity.id
_entity.type
_entity.pdbx_description
1 polymer ?
#
loop_
_entity_poly.entity_id
_entity_poly.type
_entity_poly.pdbx_seq_one_letter_code
_entity_poly.pdbx_strand_id
1 'polypeptide(L)'
;MANIINFRFKVHNKSDDNIFTIKIAWQTLVRNAIPTIREEMARQNIEIPNNIKLRVEDSRGPEKVLEPDDRISKYFNIDHIEEGLILIYPQ
;
A
#
# COMPACT_ATOMS: atom_id res chain seq x y z
N MET A 1 22.06 -1.04 -1.68
CA MET A 1 21.20 -0.12 -2.45
C MET A 1 19.75 -0.41 -2.05
N ALA A 2 18.97 0.59 -1.64
CA ALA A 2 17.54 0.37 -1.41
C ALA A 2 16.83 0.40 -2.77
N ASN A 3 16.17 -0.69 -3.15
CA ASN A 3 15.38 -0.74 -4.38
C ASN A 3 14.09 0.06 -4.13
N ILE A 4 14.06 1.33 -4.50
CA ILE A 4 12.89 2.21 -4.35
C ILE A 4 11.96 1.97 -5.54
N ILE A 5 10.72 1.62 -5.25
CA ILE A 5 9.70 1.22 -6.24
C ILE A 5 8.43 2.04 -6.01
N ASN A 6 7.66 2.28 -7.07
CA ASN A 6 6.34 2.89 -6.99
C ASN A 6 5.30 1.82 -6.64
N PHE A 7 4.79 1.84 -5.41
CA PHE A 7 3.66 0.99 -5.02
C PHE A 7 2.35 1.73 -5.27
N ARG A 8 1.33 1.01 -5.76
CA ARG A 8 -0.01 1.52 -5.99
C ARG A 8 -0.87 1.31 -4.73
N PHE A 9 -1.62 2.33 -4.35
CA PHE A 9 -2.50 2.33 -3.18
C PHE A 9 -3.90 2.80 -3.56
N LYS A 10 -4.91 2.24 -2.87
CA LYS A 10 -6.32 2.64 -2.97
C LYS A 10 -6.95 2.53 -1.60
N VAL A 11 -7.79 3.48 -1.20
CA VAL A 11 -8.66 3.28 -0.02
C VAL A 11 -9.78 2.32 -0.42
N HIS A 12 -10.00 1.24 0.34
CA HIS A 12 -10.85 0.11 -0.08
C HIS A 12 -12.23 0.53 -0.62
N ASN A 13 -12.89 1.50 0.01
CA ASN A 13 -14.23 1.96 -0.38
C ASN A 13 -14.24 3.10 -1.41
N LYS A 14 -13.13 3.34 -2.13
CA LYS A 14 -12.99 4.41 -3.13
C LYS A 14 -12.82 3.81 -4.52
N SER A 15 -13.25 4.59 -5.53
CA SER A 15 -13.08 4.23 -6.96
C SER A 15 -11.61 4.01 -7.31
N ASP A 16 -11.36 3.16 -8.31
CA ASP A 16 -10.04 2.95 -8.92
C ASP A 16 -9.45 4.21 -9.54
N ASP A 17 -10.28 5.22 -9.84
CA ASP A 17 -9.83 6.56 -10.25
C ASP A 17 -9.03 7.28 -9.15
N ASN A 18 -9.14 6.83 -7.89
CA ASN A 18 -8.41 7.37 -6.74
C ASN A 18 -7.19 6.52 -6.37
N ILE A 19 -6.69 5.69 -7.30
CA ILE A 19 -5.42 5.01 -7.10
C ILE A 19 -4.28 6.03 -7.13
N PHE A 20 -3.41 5.96 -6.15
CA PHE A 20 -2.21 6.79 -6.08
C PHE A 20 -0.96 5.96 -5.86
N THR A 21 0.20 6.55 -6.16
CA THR A 21 1.49 5.86 -6.08
C THR A 21 2.40 6.49 -5.04
N ILE A 22 3.06 5.66 -4.25
CA ILE A 22 4.09 6.09 -3.30
C ILE A 22 5.41 5.40 -3.63
N LYS A 23 6.50 6.18 -3.63
CA LYS A 23 7.86 5.67 -3.71
C LYS A 23 8.29 5.13 -2.35
N ILE A 24 8.41 3.81 -2.24
CA ILE A 24 8.86 3.15 -1.00
C ILE A 24 9.95 2.14 -1.35
N ALA A 25 10.94 1.99 -0.47
CA ALA A 25 11.92 0.92 -0.63
C ALA A 25 11.24 -0.46 -0.52
N TRP A 26 11.60 -1.38 -1.41
CA TRP A 26 11.05 -2.74 -1.50
C TRP A 26 11.09 -3.49 -0.17
N GLN A 27 12.13 -3.26 0.63
CA GLN A 27 12.38 -3.94 1.90
C GLN A 27 11.71 -3.25 3.11
N THR A 28 11.01 -2.12 2.91
CA THR A 28 10.38 -1.37 4.00
C THR A 28 9.32 -2.21 4.69
N LEU A 29 9.37 -2.26 6.02
CA LEU A 29 8.32 -2.87 6.83
C LEU A 29 7.05 -2.03 6.80
N VAL A 30 5.89 -2.67 6.86
CA VAL A 30 4.59 -1.99 6.84
C VAL A 30 4.50 -0.90 7.90
N ARG A 31 4.89 -1.19 9.15
CA ARG A 31 4.88 -0.19 10.24
C ARG A 31 5.70 1.08 9.93
N ASN A 32 6.77 0.93 9.15
CA ASN A 32 7.63 2.04 8.74
C ASN A 32 7.09 2.77 7.50
N ALA A 33 6.27 2.11 6.68
CA ALA A 33 5.61 2.71 5.53
C ALA A 33 4.37 3.54 5.92
N ILE A 34 3.70 3.20 7.05
CA ILE A 34 2.47 3.88 7.50
C ILE A 34 2.61 5.40 7.59
N PRO A 35 3.67 5.99 8.18
CA PRO A 35 3.83 7.45 8.22
C PRO A 35 3.83 8.09 6.82
N THR A 36 4.59 7.53 5.87
CA THR A 36 4.63 8.02 4.48
C THR A 36 3.29 7.87 3.77
N ILE A 37 2.56 6.77 4.03
CA ILE A 37 1.20 6.58 3.51
C ILE A 37 0.26 7.67 4.03
N ARG A 38 0.32 8.01 5.32
CA ARG A 38 -0.49 9.07 5.93
C ARG A 38 -0.18 10.44 5.35
N GLU A 39 1.10 10.76 5.17
CA GLU A 39 1.54 12.02 4.55
C GLU A 39 0.99 12.16 3.13
N GLU A 40 1.06 11.08 2.34
CA GLU A 40 0.55 11.10 0.97
C GLU A 40 -0.98 11.21 0.93
N MET A 41 -1.69 10.52 1.83
CA MET A 41 -3.14 10.69 1.99
C MET A 41 -3.51 12.13 2.33
N ALA A 42 -2.79 12.74 3.28
CA ALA A 42 -2.99 14.15 3.64
C ALA A 42 -2.81 15.08 2.43
N ARG A 43 -1.73 14.85 1.65
CA ARG A 43 -1.41 15.63 0.45
C ARG A 43 -2.51 15.56 -0.61
N GLN A 44 -3.22 14.44 -0.67
CA GLN A 44 -4.32 14.21 -1.60
C GLN A 44 -5.69 14.57 -1.02
N ASN A 45 -5.75 15.21 0.15
CA ASN A 45 -7.00 15.52 0.88
C ASN A 45 -7.86 14.27 1.15
N ILE A 46 -7.22 13.12 1.36
CA ILE A 46 -7.87 11.88 1.77
C ILE A 46 -7.92 11.86 3.31
N GLU A 47 -9.08 11.50 3.86
CA GLU A 47 -9.26 11.34 5.30
C GLU A 47 -8.27 10.32 5.87
N ILE A 48 -7.54 10.71 6.92
CA ILE A 48 -6.50 9.89 7.53
C ILE A 48 -7.10 9.18 8.76
N PRO A 49 -7.38 7.87 8.70
CA PRO A 49 -7.96 7.15 9.82
C PRO A 49 -6.95 7.01 10.96
N ASN A 50 -7.44 6.88 12.20
CA ASN A 50 -6.57 6.67 13.36
C ASN A 50 -5.76 5.38 13.24
N ASN A 51 -6.39 4.31 12.73
CA ASN A 51 -5.72 3.05 12.48
C ASN A 51 -5.85 2.64 11.00
N ILE A 52 -4.78 2.06 10.45
CA ILE A 52 -4.69 1.67 9.04
C ILE A 52 -4.34 0.18 9.00
N LYS A 53 -5.15 -0.62 8.33
CA LYS A 53 -4.79 -1.97 7.91
C LYS A 53 -4.47 -1.95 6.42
N LEU A 54 -3.40 -2.65 6.03
CA LEU A 54 -3.04 -2.81 4.62
C LEU A 54 -3.36 -4.22 4.17
N ARG A 55 -3.91 -4.32 2.95
CA ARG A 55 -4.12 -5.59 2.26
C ARG A 55 -3.61 -5.49 0.83
N VAL A 56 -3.23 -6.62 0.24
CA VAL A 56 -2.86 -6.69 -1.18
C VAL A 56 -4.01 -7.34 -1.92
N GLU A 57 -4.53 -6.63 -2.91
CA GLU A 57 -5.45 -7.18 -3.90
C GLU A 57 -4.64 -8.05 -4.88
N ASP A 58 -5.05 -9.30 -5.02
CA ASP A 58 -4.49 -10.27 -5.96
C ASP A 58 -5.65 -10.68 -6.87
N SER A 59 -5.54 -10.41 -8.17
CA SER A 59 -6.59 -10.71 -9.16
C SER A 59 -6.98 -12.19 -9.20
N ARG A 60 -6.17 -13.07 -8.61
CA ARG A 60 -6.33 -14.52 -8.61
C ARG A 60 -6.91 -15.09 -7.31
N GLY A 61 -7.22 -14.27 -6.31
CA GLY A 61 -7.65 -14.80 -5.02
C GLY A 61 -8.15 -13.77 -4.01
N PRO A 62 -8.37 -14.18 -2.76
CA PRO A 62 -8.74 -13.27 -1.69
C PRO A 62 -7.59 -12.31 -1.39
N GLU A 63 -7.95 -11.11 -0.93
CA GLU A 63 -6.98 -10.13 -0.46
C GLU A 63 -6.11 -10.70 0.68
N LYS A 64 -4.82 -10.35 0.65
CA LYS A 64 -3.84 -10.83 1.63
C LYS A 64 -3.48 -9.72 2.61
N VAL A 65 -3.61 -9.97 3.89
CA VAL A 65 -3.26 -9.01 4.95
C VAL A 65 -1.74 -8.82 5.01
N LEU A 66 -1.32 -7.57 5.14
CA LEU A 66 0.06 -7.17 5.42
C LEU A 66 0.19 -6.80 6.90
N GLU A 67 0.92 -7.62 7.65
CA GLU A 67 1.15 -7.38 9.09
C GLU A 67 2.20 -6.28 9.31
N PRO A 68 2.25 -5.63 10.48
CA PRO A 68 3.17 -4.52 10.75
C PRO A 68 4.66 -4.83 10.52
N ASP A 69 5.06 -6.08 10.78
CA ASP A 69 6.43 -6.60 10.60
C ASP A 69 6.66 -7.25 9.24
N ASP A 70 5.64 -7.32 8.39
CA ASP A 70 5.81 -7.75 6.99
C ASP A 70 6.50 -6.65 6.19
N ARG A 71 7.23 -7.08 5.16
CA ARG A 71 7.68 -6.17 4.11
C ARG A 71 6.48 -5.73 3.28
N ILE A 72 6.43 -4.45 2.90
CA ILE A 72 5.37 -3.90 2.03
C ILE A 72 5.27 -4.67 0.70
N SER A 73 6.37 -5.27 0.26
CA SER A 73 6.50 -6.08 -0.96
C SER A 73 6.22 -7.57 -0.80
N LYS A 74 5.82 -8.06 0.39
CA LYS A 74 5.73 -9.50 0.70
C LYS A 74 4.98 -10.33 -0.35
N TYR A 75 3.94 -9.77 -0.94
CA TYR A 75 3.11 -10.44 -1.96
C TYR A 75 3.30 -9.90 -3.37
N PHE A 76 4.34 -9.11 -3.61
CA PHE A 76 4.64 -8.51 -4.91
C PHE A 76 5.76 -9.26 -5.61
N ASN A 77 5.66 -9.34 -6.94
CA ASN A 77 6.78 -9.69 -7.80
C ASN A 77 7.39 -8.40 -8.36
N ILE A 78 8.71 -8.25 -8.28
CA ILE A 78 9.40 -7.05 -8.74
C ILE A 78 9.28 -6.87 -10.27
N ASP A 79 9.15 -7.97 -11.00
CA ASP A 79 9.00 -7.97 -12.46
C ASP A 79 7.56 -7.66 -12.92
N HIS A 80 6.59 -7.70 -11.99
CA HIS A 80 5.15 -7.50 -12.25
C HIS A 80 4.50 -6.61 -11.19
N ILE A 81 5.20 -5.54 -10.81
CA ILE A 81 4.76 -4.64 -9.74
C ILE A 81 3.42 -3.95 -10.06
N GLU A 82 3.17 -3.71 -11.34
CA GLU A 82 1.97 -3.06 -11.87
C GLU A 82 0.68 -3.86 -11.59
N GLU A 83 0.78 -5.18 -11.43
CA GLU A 83 -0.37 -6.06 -11.18
C GLU A 83 -0.90 -5.95 -9.74
N GLY A 84 -0.05 -5.54 -8.80
CA GLY A 84 -0.42 -5.49 -7.39
C GLY A 84 -0.99 -4.14 -6.97
N LEU A 85 -2.03 -4.17 -6.14
CA LEU A 85 -2.61 -2.99 -5.52
C LEU A 85 -2.67 -3.16 -4.00
N ILE A 86 -2.21 -2.15 -3.26
CA ILE A 86 -2.34 -2.13 -1.80
C ILE A 86 -3.62 -1.39 -1.42
N LEU A 87 -4.53 -2.10 -0.77
CA LEU A 87 -5.77 -1.57 -0.22
C LEU A 87 -5.55 -1.05 1.20
N ILE A 88 -5.95 0.20 1.42
CA ILE A 88 -5.95 0.88 2.71
C ILE A 88 -7.34 0.72 3.31
N TYR A 89 -7.38 0.00 4.43
CA TYR A 89 -8.58 -0.17 5.24
C TYR A 89 -8.53 0.79 6.43
N PRO A 90 -9.33 1.87 6.42
CA PRO A 90 -9.56 2.66 7.62
C PRO A 90 -10.25 1.77 8.68
N GLN A 91 -9.87 1.97 9.94
CA GLN A 91 -10.47 1.31 11.10
C GLN A 91 -10.91 2.35 12.12
#